data_AF-A0A0F2NQT1-F1
#
_entry.id   AF-A0A0F2NQT1-F1
#
_cell.length_a   1.000
_cell.length_b   1.000
_cell.length_c   1.000
_cell.angle_alpha   90.00
_cell.angle_beta   90.00
_cell.angle_gamma   90.00
#
_symmetry.space_group_name_H-M   'P 1'
#
loop_
_entity.id
_entity.type
_entity.pdbx_description
1 polymer ?
#
loop_
_entity_poly.entity_id
_entity_poly.type
_entity_poly.pdbx_seq_one_letter_code
_entity_poly.pdbx_strand_id
1 'polypeptide(L)'
;MKNNTKHKKMQYIGYTLVFIHGLLLFWAIGGFIEMILPKVPWKPFTNPDFPFWVLIIHWSSVLFASLSLLYGYFSQWNKTPQIMAVAYGLMALVCIIETFGYMTSKTKYLAMGGEFLTYTVILLLLFKSKYFIAYFN
;
A
#
# COMPACT_ATOMS: atom_id res chain seq x y z
N MET A 1 -6.80 17.87 -29.38
CA MET A 1 -5.86 18.23 -28.28
C MET A 1 -6.29 17.78 -26.87
N LYS A 2 -7.56 17.87 -26.47
CA LYS A 2 -8.04 17.53 -25.09
C LYS A 2 -7.75 16.09 -24.61
N ASN A 3 -7.66 15.11 -25.52
CA ASN A 3 -7.35 13.71 -25.17
C ASN A 3 -5.88 13.47 -24.76
N ASN A 4 -4.94 14.24 -25.31
CA ASN A 4 -3.51 14.01 -25.10
C ASN A 4 -3.07 14.43 -23.69
N THR A 5 -3.65 15.51 -23.16
CA THR A 5 -3.42 15.98 -21.78
C THR A 5 -3.99 15.04 -20.73
N LYS A 6 -5.16 14.43 -20.97
CA LYS A 6 -5.76 13.46 -20.05
C LYS A 6 -4.91 12.19 -19.95
N HIS A 7 -4.39 11.71 -21.08
CA HIS A 7 -3.51 10.53 -21.11
C HIS A 7 -2.21 10.77 -20.32
N LYS A 8 -1.52 11.89 -20.57
CA LYS A 8 -0.32 12.28 -19.81
C LYS A 8 -0.58 12.38 -18.31
N LYS A 9 -1.72 12.96 -17.90
CA LYS A 9 -2.09 13.04 -16.49
C LYS A 9 -2.21 11.66 -15.83
N MET A 10 -2.80 10.68 -16.52
CA MET A 10 -2.93 9.32 -15.98
C MET A 10 -1.58 8.57 -15.91
N GLN A 11 -0.68 8.83 -16.86
CA GLN A 11 0.69 8.32 -16.80
C GLN A 11 1.45 8.83 -15.57
N TYR A 12 1.33 10.14 -15.27
CA TYR A 12 1.91 10.69 -14.03
C TYR A 12 1.33 10.04 -12.78
N ILE A 13 0.01 9.76 -12.75
CA ILE A 13 -0.59 9.00 -11.64
C ILE A 13 0.03 7.60 -11.53
N GLY A 14 0.26 6.90 -12.65
CA GLY A 14 0.97 5.62 -12.66
C GLY A 14 2.36 5.71 -12.03
N TYR A 15 3.16 6.70 -12.44
CA TYR A 15 4.48 6.93 -11.83
C TYR A 15 4.41 7.32 -10.35
N THR A 16 3.41 8.11 -9.96
CA THR A 16 3.17 8.43 -8.54
C THR A 16 2.86 7.17 -7.74
N LEU A 17 2.02 6.26 -8.27
CA LEU A 17 1.72 5.00 -7.60
C LEU A 17 2.97 4.12 -7.44
N VAL A 18 3.77 3.99 -8.50
CA VAL A 18 5.06 3.27 -8.47
C VAL A 18 5.99 3.88 -7.42
N PHE A 19 6.14 5.20 -7.40
CA PHE A 19 6.99 5.88 -6.42
C PHE A 19 6.52 5.64 -4.99
N ILE A 20 5.23 5.81 -4.70
CA ILE A 20 4.66 5.58 -3.36
C ILE A 20 4.86 4.12 -2.93
N HIS A 21 4.63 3.15 -3.81
CA HIS A 21 4.82 1.74 -3.47
C HIS A 21 6.31 1.37 -3.33
N GLY A 22 7.22 2.07 -4.01
CA GLY A 22 8.65 1.99 -3.74
C GLY A 22 9.02 2.45 -2.33
N LEU A 23 8.43 3.55 -1.86
CA LEU A 23 8.62 4.02 -0.49
C LEU A 23 8.01 3.05 0.53
N LEU A 24 6.80 2.53 0.27
CA LEU A 24 6.16 1.54 1.14
C LEU A 24 6.93 0.22 1.19
N LEU A 25 7.53 -0.21 0.08
CA LEU A 25 8.42 -1.37 0.04
C LEU A 25 9.62 -1.15 0.97
N PHE A 26 10.30 -0.02 0.84
CA PHE A 26 11.43 0.33 1.69
C PHE A 26 11.03 0.41 3.16
N TRP A 27 9.86 1.01 3.44
CA TRP A 27 9.31 1.12 4.77
C TRP A 27 8.99 -0.25 5.39
N ALA A 28 8.38 -1.17 4.63
CA ALA A 28 8.09 -2.53 5.09
C ALA A 28 9.37 -3.34 5.37
N ILE A 29 10.38 -3.21 4.52
CA ILE A 29 11.70 -3.82 4.75
C ILE A 29 12.30 -3.27 6.05
N GLY A 30 12.26 -1.95 6.26
CA GLY A 30 12.71 -1.33 7.51
C GLY A 30 11.97 -1.86 8.74
N GLY A 31 10.66 -2.08 8.63
CA GLY A 31 9.85 -2.68 9.70
C GLY A 31 10.28 -4.10 10.05
N PHE A 32 10.56 -4.94 9.05
CA PHE A 32 11.15 -6.26 9.30
C PHE A 32 12.55 -6.19 9.92
N ILE A 33 13.38 -5.23 9.51
CA ILE A 33 14.71 -5.02 10.10
C ILE A 33 14.59 -4.66 11.59
N GLU A 34 13.66 -3.78 11.96
CA GLU A 34 13.39 -3.42 13.37
C GLU A 34 12.95 -4.62 14.22
N MET A 35 12.34 -5.64 13.62
CA MET A 35 11.95 -6.86 14.34
C MET A 35 13.10 -7.84 14.58
N ILE A 36 14.15 -7.80 13.75
CA ILE A 36 15.26 -8.74 13.81
C ILE A 36 16.45 -8.13 14.56
N LEU A 37 16.70 -6.84 14.37
CA LEU A 37 17.83 -6.16 15.00
C LEU A 37 17.45 -5.57 16.36
N PRO A 38 18.28 -5.79 17.39
CA PRO A 38 18.01 -5.25 18.73
C PRO A 38 18.10 -3.72 18.79
N LYS A 39 18.84 -3.10 17.85
CA LYS A 39 18.96 -1.64 17.69
C LYS A 39 19.13 -1.31 16.21
N VAL A 40 18.46 -0.25 15.76
CA VAL A 40 18.56 0.32 14.42
C VAL A 40 19.14 1.74 14.47
N PRO A 41 19.81 2.24 13.42
CA PRO A 41 20.42 3.57 13.42
C PRO A 41 19.43 4.73 13.23
N TRP A 42 18.14 4.45 13.11
CA TRP A 42 17.07 5.45 13.02
C TRP A 42 16.12 5.37 14.22
N LYS A 43 15.20 6.34 14.34
CA LYS A 43 14.13 6.29 15.33
C LYS A 43 13.13 5.20 14.93
N PRO A 44 12.85 4.20 15.78
CA PRO A 44 11.90 3.14 15.45
C PRO A 44 10.54 3.70 15.08
N PHE A 45 9.96 3.18 13.99
CA PHE A 45 8.60 3.54 13.55
C PHE A 45 7.60 2.41 13.76
N THR A 46 8.06 1.21 14.11
CA THR A 46 7.19 0.12 14.57
C THR A 46 6.50 0.52 15.86
N ASN A 47 5.18 0.30 15.93
CA ASN A 47 4.43 0.58 17.15
C ASN A 47 4.78 -0.44 18.25
N PRO A 48 5.33 -0.02 19.40
CA PRO A 48 5.70 -0.94 20.48
C PRO A 48 4.50 -1.65 21.13
N ASP A 49 3.27 -1.11 20.96
CA ASP A 49 2.06 -1.70 21.51
C ASP A 49 1.56 -2.91 20.70
N PHE A 50 2.09 -3.13 19.50
CA PHE A 50 1.66 -4.24 18.64
C PHE A 50 2.39 -5.53 19.00
N PRO A 51 1.67 -6.64 19.26
CA PRO A 51 2.32 -7.90 19.52
C PRO A 51 3.03 -8.39 18.25
N PHE A 52 4.09 -9.18 18.45
CA PHE A 52 4.98 -9.61 17.38
C PHE A 52 4.26 -10.22 16.16
N TRP A 53 3.21 -11.00 16.37
CA TRP A 53 2.44 -11.61 15.27
C TRP A 53 1.66 -10.57 14.44
N VAL A 54 1.15 -9.50 15.05
CA VAL A 54 0.48 -8.40 14.32
C VAL A 54 1.49 -7.69 13.45
N LEU A 55 2.69 -7.44 13.97
CA LEU A 55 3.79 -6.84 13.21
C LEU A 55 4.17 -7.67 12.00
N ILE A 56 4.28 -9.01 12.14
CA ILE A 56 4.54 -9.89 10.99
C ILE A 56 3.47 -9.68 9.91
N ILE A 57 2.19 -9.73 10.28
CA ILE A 57 1.10 -9.64 9.30
C ILE A 57 1.05 -8.24 8.68
N HIS A 58 1.26 -7.18 9.48
CA HIS A 58 1.35 -5.80 9.02
C HIS A 58 2.42 -5.63 7.96
N TRP A 59 3.68 -5.89 8.31
CA TRP A 59 4.79 -5.70 7.40
C TRP A 59 4.69 -6.62 6.17
N SER A 60 4.19 -7.85 6.35
CA SER A 60 3.92 -8.76 5.22
C SER A 60 2.85 -8.21 4.28
N SER A 61 1.79 -7.61 4.80
CA SER A 61 0.70 -7.06 3.98
C SER A 61 1.16 -5.85 3.16
N VAL A 62 1.92 -4.94 3.78
CA VAL A 62 2.50 -3.77 3.09
C VAL A 62 3.53 -4.21 2.06
N LEU A 63 4.39 -5.17 2.40
CA LEU A 63 5.37 -5.75 1.49
C LEU A 63 4.69 -6.39 0.28
N PHE A 64 3.66 -7.21 0.52
CA PHE A 64 2.90 -7.87 -0.53
C PHE A 64 2.21 -6.88 -1.47
N ALA A 65 1.56 -5.84 -0.94
CA ALA A 65 0.93 -4.80 -1.75
C ALA A 65 1.96 -4.04 -2.60
N SER A 66 3.09 -3.68 -2.00
CA SER A 66 4.17 -2.94 -2.65
C SER A 66 4.79 -3.75 -3.79
N LEU A 67 5.16 -5.00 -3.53
CA LEU A 67 5.70 -5.90 -4.54
C LEU A 67 4.69 -6.17 -5.65
N SER A 68 3.42 -6.41 -5.30
CA SER A 68 2.38 -6.70 -6.28
C SER A 68 2.17 -5.56 -7.27
N LEU A 69 2.11 -4.31 -6.79
CA LEU A 69 1.96 -3.17 -7.69
C LEU A 69 3.23 -2.95 -8.52
N LEU A 70 4.41 -2.95 -7.89
CA LEU A 70 5.67 -2.68 -8.58
C LEU A 70 5.91 -3.73 -9.67
N TYR A 71 5.83 -5.01 -9.31
CA TYR A 71 5.94 -6.11 -10.27
C TYR A 71 4.88 -5.97 -11.36
N GLY A 72 3.62 -5.78 -10.97
CA GLY A 72 2.51 -5.66 -11.90
C GLY A 72 2.70 -4.53 -12.91
N TYR A 73 3.15 -3.36 -12.45
CA TYR A 73 3.40 -2.20 -13.29
C TYR A 73 4.56 -2.43 -14.28
N PHE A 74 5.70 -2.93 -13.81
CA PHE A 74 6.86 -3.14 -14.69
C PHE A 74 6.69 -4.32 -15.65
N SER A 75 5.98 -5.38 -15.25
CA SER A 75 5.68 -6.54 -16.09
C SER A 75 4.41 -6.38 -16.93
N GLN A 76 3.64 -5.30 -16.72
CA GLN A 76 2.32 -5.08 -17.32
C GLN A 76 1.36 -6.26 -17.06
N TRP A 77 1.45 -6.86 -15.88
CA TRP A 77 0.72 -8.08 -15.59
C TRP A 77 -0.79 -7.83 -15.53
N ASN A 78 -1.55 -8.56 -16.33
CA ASN A 78 -2.99 -8.31 -16.48
C ASN A 78 -3.85 -8.61 -15.24
N LYS A 79 -3.31 -9.37 -14.28
CA LYS A 79 -3.97 -9.65 -12.99
C LYS A 79 -3.65 -8.61 -11.91
N THR A 80 -2.86 -7.58 -12.22
CA THR A 80 -2.44 -6.57 -11.24
C THR A 80 -3.62 -5.93 -10.50
N PRO A 81 -4.70 -5.46 -11.17
CA PRO A 81 -5.84 -4.87 -10.46
C PRO A 81 -6.49 -5.83 -9.44
N GLN A 82 -6.64 -7.10 -9.80
CA GLN A 82 -7.25 -8.13 -8.95
C GLN A 82 -6.37 -8.47 -7.75
N ILE A 83 -5.06 -8.62 -7.96
CA ILE A 83 -4.10 -8.86 -6.87
C ILE A 83 -4.04 -7.65 -5.93
N MET A 84 -4.09 -6.42 -6.45
CA MET A 84 -4.13 -5.22 -5.62
C MET A 84 -5.41 -5.13 -4.79
N ALA A 85 -6.55 -5.61 -5.30
CA ALA A 85 -7.78 -5.70 -4.50
C ALA A 85 -7.61 -6.64 -3.30
N VAL A 86 -6.96 -7.80 -3.50
CA VAL A 86 -6.63 -8.73 -2.42
C VAL A 86 -5.65 -8.08 -1.44
N ALA A 87 -4.57 -7.47 -1.94
CA ALA A 87 -3.54 -6.87 -1.11
C ALA A 87 -4.08 -5.75 -0.22
N TYR A 88 -4.88 -4.83 -0.78
CA TYR A 88 -5.51 -3.78 0.01
C TYR A 88 -6.62 -4.30 0.92
N GLY A 89 -7.31 -5.39 0.55
CA GLY A 89 -8.24 -6.07 1.45
C GLY A 89 -7.52 -6.60 2.70
N LEU A 90 -6.35 -7.23 2.53
CA LEU A 90 -5.51 -7.69 3.65
C LEU A 90 -5.01 -6.53 4.50
N MET A 91 -4.49 -5.46 3.88
CA MET A 91 -4.04 -4.26 4.61
C MET A 91 -5.19 -3.61 5.38
N ALA A 92 -6.39 -3.53 4.81
CA ALA A 92 -7.56 -3.01 5.50
C ALA A 92 -7.93 -3.86 6.73
N LEU A 93 -7.89 -5.19 6.61
CA LEU A 93 -8.16 -6.10 7.73
C LEU A 93 -7.13 -5.93 8.86
N VAL A 94 -5.84 -5.83 8.52
CA VAL A 94 -4.79 -5.56 9.51
C VAL A 94 -5.02 -4.23 10.20
N CYS A 95 -5.31 -3.17 9.44
CA CYS A 95 -5.59 -1.85 9.99
C CYS A 95 -6.78 -1.87 10.98
N ILE A 96 -7.82 -2.67 10.72
CA ILE A 96 -8.94 -2.87 11.67
C ILE A 96 -8.42 -3.50 12.96
N ILE A 97 -7.66 -4.59 12.85
CA ILE A 97 -7.11 -5.31 14.01
C ILE A 97 -6.24 -4.37 14.85
N GLU A 98 -5.37 -3.59 14.21
CA GLU A 98 -4.50 -2.61 14.85
C GLU A 98 -5.30 -1.49 15.55
N THR A 99 -6.23 -0.88 14.82
CA THR A 99 -7.00 0.27 15.28
C THR A 99 -7.89 -0.07 16.47
N PHE A 100 -8.58 -1.20 16.41
CA PHE A 100 -9.51 -1.61 17.46
C PHE A 100 -8.84 -2.43 18.57
N GLY A 101 -7.83 -3.22 18.25
CA GLY A 101 -7.16 -4.12 19.19
C GLY A 101 -6.05 -3.47 20.02
N TYR A 102 -5.29 -2.53 19.43
CA TYR A 102 -4.01 -2.11 20.02
C TYR A 102 -3.82 -0.60 20.10
N MET A 103 -4.28 0.18 19.12
CA MET A 103 -4.03 1.62 19.09
C MET A 103 -4.82 2.38 20.18
N THR A 104 -4.14 3.27 20.90
CA THR A 104 -4.73 4.12 21.95
C THR A 104 -4.92 5.59 21.52
N SER A 105 -4.32 5.99 20.39
CA SER A 105 -4.42 7.37 19.88
C SER A 105 -5.86 7.78 19.58
N LYS A 106 -6.22 9.03 19.88
CA LYS A 106 -7.53 9.62 19.56
C LYS A 106 -7.78 9.75 18.05
N THR A 107 -6.72 9.82 17.24
CA THR A 107 -6.80 10.00 15.79
C THR A 107 -6.84 8.68 15.01
N LYS A 108 -6.81 7.52 15.70
CA LYS A 108 -6.70 6.19 15.08
C LYS A 108 -7.79 5.91 14.04
N TYR A 109 -9.04 6.28 14.32
CA TYR A 109 -10.16 6.09 13.39
C TYR A 109 -10.07 7.00 12.16
N LEU A 110 -9.51 8.21 12.32
CA LEU A 110 -9.27 9.13 11.22
C LEU A 110 -8.17 8.61 10.30
N ALA A 111 -7.10 8.05 10.87
CA ALA A 111 -6.02 7.41 10.12
C ALA A 111 -6.54 6.21 9.32
N MET A 112 -7.26 5.28 9.99
CA MET A 112 -7.90 4.14 9.33
C MET A 112 -8.84 4.57 8.19
N GLY A 113 -9.67 5.60 8.42
CA GLY A 113 -10.55 6.14 7.38
C GLY A 113 -9.79 6.69 6.17
N GLY A 114 -8.67 7.37 6.40
CA GLY A 114 -7.78 7.88 5.34
C GLY A 114 -7.15 6.76 4.52
N GLU A 115 -6.72 5.69 5.18
CA GLU A 115 -6.18 4.50 4.51
C GLU A 115 -7.24 3.83 3.63
N PHE A 116 -8.44 3.61 4.15
CA PHE A 116 -9.52 2.95 3.41
C PHE A 116 -9.95 3.76 2.19
N LEU A 117 -10.05 5.08 2.35
CA LEU A 117 -10.34 5.96 1.24
C LEU A 117 -9.25 5.88 0.17
N THR A 118 -7.98 5.88 0.59
CA THR A 118 -6.83 5.78 -0.32
C THR A 118 -6.86 4.47 -1.11
N TYR A 119 -7.01 3.33 -0.42
CA TYR A 119 -7.11 2.01 -1.07
C TYR A 119 -8.26 1.96 -2.06
N THR A 120 -9.43 2.46 -1.66
CA THR A 120 -10.63 2.51 -2.51
C THR A 120 -10.40 3.35 -3.77
N VAL A 121 -9.83 4.54 -3.62
CA VAL A 121 -9.53 5.43 -4.76
C VAL A 121 -8.54 4.77 -5.72
N ILE A 122 -7.48 4.13 -5.21
CA ILE A 122 -6.51 3.46 -6.07
C ILE A 122 -7.16 2.28 -6.80
N LEU A 123 -7.98 1.46 -6.14
CA LEU A 123 -8.70 0.37 -6.80
C LEU A 123 -9.64 0.88 -7.89
N LEU A 124 -10.40 1.95 -7.61
CA LEU A 124 -11.25 2.59 -8.61
C LEU A 124 -10.44 3.07 -9.81
N LEU A 125 -9.25 3.65 -9.59
CA LEU A 125 -8.35 4.04 -10.67
C LEU A 125 -7.90 2.84 -11.50
N LEU A 126 -7.44 1.76 -10.86
CA LEU A 126 -6.96 0.56 -11.54
C LEU A 126 -8.06 -0.11 -12.39
N PHE A 127 -9.29 -0.19 -11.87
CA PHE A 127 -10.40 -0.90 -12.53
C PHE A 127 -11.25 -0.05 -13.48
N LYS A 128 -11.32 1.28 -13.29
CA LYS A 128 -12.25 2.14 -14.07
C LYS A 128 -11.53 3.11 -15.01
N SER A 129 -10.24 3.36 -14.82
CA SER A 129 -9.49 4.23 -15.72
C SER A 129 -9.21 3.53 -17.04
N LYS A 130 -9.59 4.16 -18.16
CA LYS A 130 -9.23 3.69 -19.51
C LYS A 130 -7.72 3.47 -19.68
N TYR A 131 -6.89 4.28 -19.00
CA TYR A 131 -5.44 4.16 -19.06
C TYR A 131 -4.97 2.85 -18.40
N PHE A 132 -5.38 2.58 -17.15
CA PHE A 132 -4.93 1.40 -16.42
C PHE A 132 -5.53 0.12 -16.99
N ILE A 133 -6.78 0.15 -17.44
CA ILE A 133 -7.40 -0.97 -18.16
C ILE A 133 -6.59 -1.30 -19.42
N ALA A 134 -6.20 -0.31 -20.21
CA ALA A 134 -5.39 -0.55 -21.42
C ALA A 134 -3.96 -0.97 -21.10
N TYR A 135 -3.38 -0.47 -20.01
CA TYR A 135 -2.00 -0.75 -19.60
C TYR A 135 -1.83 -2.17 -19.03
N PHE A 136 -2.87 -2.69 -18.38
CA PHE A 136 -2.90 -4.03 -17.78
C PHE A 136 -3.81 -5.00 -18.56
N ASN A 137 -4.14 -4.75 -19.82
CA ASN A 137 -4.92 -5.68 -20.64
C ASN A 137 -4.02 -6.63 -21.42
#